data_AF-A0A6G9AH05-F1
#
_entry.id   AF-A0A6G9AH05-F1
#
_cell.length_a   1.000
_cell.length_b   1.000
_cell.length_c   1.000
_cell.angle_alpha   90.00
_cell.angle_beta   90.00
_cell.angle_gamma   90.00
#
_symmetry.space_group_name_H-M   'P 1'
#
loop_
_entity.id
_entity.type
_entity.pdbx_description
1 polymer ?
#
loop_
_entity_poly.entity_id
_entity_poly.type
_entity_poly.pdbx_seq_one_letter_code
_entity_poly.pdbx_strand_id
1 'polypeptide(L)'
;MIKTFTQDDVIRYVYEETSPEENLLIEDAMMSEPELMTFFLEALELRALMNKIERQPRKSTVQNILNYSKHHSANPPTRLRHS
;
A
#
# COMPACT_ATOMS: atom_id res chain seq x y z
N MET A 1 33.40 -5.44 -0.86
CA MET A 1 32.44 -5.14 -1.94
C MET A 1 31.73 -3.86 -1.54
N ILE A 2 31.70 -2.86 -2.42
CA ILE A 2 30.82 -1.70 -2.20
C ILE A 2 29.40 -2.20 -2.49
N LYS A 3 28.50 -2.11 -1.51
CA LYS A 3 27.08 -2.39 -1.72
C LYS A 3 26.51 -1.14 -2.41
N THR A 4 26.00 -1.30 -3.63
CA THR A 4 25.37 -0.21 -4.39
C THR A 4 23.88 -0.26 -4.11
N PHE A 5 23.32 0.86 -3.64
CA PHE A 5 21.88 1.00 -3.40
C PHE A 5 21.20 1.57 -4.63
N THR A 6 19.93 1.22 -4.79
CA THR A 6 19.13 1.59 -5.96
C THR A 6 17.80 2.19 -5.53
N GLN A 7 17.06 2.71 -6.50
CA GLN A 7 15.69 3.21 -6.29
C GLN A 7 14.77 2.12 -5.72
N ASP A 8 14.96 0.85 -6.10
CA ASP A 8 14.16 -0.27 -5.58
C ASP A 8 14.37 -0.45 -4.06
N ASP A 9 15.60 -0.26 -3.58
CA ASP A 9 15.90 -0.31 -2.14
C ASP A 9 15.22 0.84 -1.39
N VAL A 10 15.19 2.03 -1.99
CA VAL A 10 14.48 3.19 -1.43
C VAL A 10 12.97 2.95 -1.40
N ILE A 11 12.38 2.32 -2.43
CA ILE A 11 10.97 1.93 -2.42
C ILE A 11 10.68 0.95 -1.28
N ARG A 12 11.48 -0.10 -1.12
CA ARG A 12 11.32 -1.05 -0.01
C ARG A 12 11.38 -0.34 1.34
N TYR A 13 12.33 0.59 1.51
CA TYR A 13 12.44 1.41 2.72
C TYR A 13 11.19 2.26 2.97
N VAL A 14 10.67 2.93 1.94
CA VAL A 14 9.42 3.74 2.02
C VAL A 14 8.21 2.90 2.45
N TYR A 15 8.15 1.62 2.06
CA TYR A 15 7.07 0.70 2.44
C TYR A 15 7.38 -0.14 3.69
N GLU A 16 8.46 0.15 4.41
CA GLU A 16 8.88 -0.57 5.63
C GLU A 16 9.16 -2.06 5.38
N GLU A 17 9.65 -2.41 4.17
CA GLU A 17 9.97 -3.78 3.72
C GLU A 17 11.47 -4.11 3.85
N THR A 18 12.14 -3.46 4.79
CA THR A 18 13.59 -3.52 5.03
C THR A 18 13.89 -3.85 6.50
N SER A 19 15.00 -4.54 6.75
CA SER A 19 15.46 -4.78 8.13
C SER A 19 16.03 -3.48 8.76
N PRO A 20 16.15 -3.40 10.10
CA PRO A 20 16.78 -2.26 10.75
C PRO A 20 18.22 -2.01 10.29
N GLU A 21 18.97 -3.06 9.99
CA GLU A 21 20.32 -2.95 9.44
C GLU A 21 20.32 -2.44 7.99
N GLU A 22 19.35 -2.87 7.18
CA GLU A 22 19.17 -2.34 5.82
C GLU A 22 18.78 -0.86 5.86
N ASN A 23 17.93 -0.44 6.80
CA ASN A 23 17.52 0.96 6.96
C ASN A 23 18.72 1.89 7.13
N LEU A 24 19.62 1.56 8.06
CA LEU A 24 20.81 2.39 8.33
C LEU A 24 21.69 2.54 7.07
N LEU A 25 21.88 1.45 6.33
CA LEU A 25 22.70 1.47 5.12
C LEU A 25 22.04 2.25 3.97
N ILE A 26 20.71 2.17 3.84
CA ILE A 26 19.94 2.93 2.85
C ILE A 26 19.94 4.41 3.21
N GLU A 27 19.80 4.76 4.49
CA GLU A 27 19.89 6.13 4.99
C GLU A 27 21.27 6.74 4.69
N ASP A 28 22.35 6.03 4.96
CA ASP A 28 23.71 6.46 4.62
C ASP A 28 23.88 6.67 3.10
N ALA A 29 23.31 5.79 2.27
CA ALA A 29 23.34 5.93 0.81
C ALA A 29 22.57 7.17 0.35
N MET A 30 21.37 7.42 0.89
CA MET A 30 20.59 8.63 0.59
C MET A 30 21.32 9.91 1.03
N MET A 31 22.07 9.88 2.14
CA MET A 31 22.86 11.04 2.57
C MET A 31 24.06 11.35 1.66
N SER A 32 24.60 10.33 0.99
CA SER A 32 25.80 10.44 0.15
C SER A 32 25.50 10.55 -1.35
N GLU A 33 24.32 10.11 -1.79
CA GLU A 33 23.89 10.11 -3.19
C GLU A 33 22.62 10.98 -3.36
N PRO A 34 22.76 12.23 -3.85
CA PRO A 34 21.64 13.17 -3.96
C PRO A 34 20.45 12.66 -4.78
N GLU A 35 20.71 11.86 -5.82
CA GLU A 35 19.66 11.29 -6.67
C GLU A 35 18.75 10.33 -5.89
N LEU A 36 19.30 9.55 -4.97
CA LEU A 36 18.52 8.65 -4.10
C LEU A 36 17.68 9.44 -3.10
N MET A 37 18.21 10.53 -2.54
CA MET A 37 17.46 11.43 -1.66
C MET A 37 16.30 12.12 -2.41
N THR A 38 16.55 12.60 -3.63
CA THR A 38 15.49 13.19 -4.46
C THR A 38 14.38 12.18 -4.72
N PHE A 39 14.75 10.96 -5.12
CA PHE A 39 13.77 9.89 -5.36
C PHE A 39 12.99 9.52 -4.09
N PHE A 40 13.64 9.47 -2.92
CA PHE A 40 12.97 9.23 -1.65
C PHE A 40 11.88 10.27 -1.35
N LEU A 41 12.19 11.56 -1.53
CA LEU A 41 11.23 12.64 -1.31
C LEU A 41 10.05 12.57 -2.30
N GLU A 42 10.33 12.31 -3.58
CA GLU A 42 9.29 12.11 -4.61
C GLU A 42 8.39 10.90 -4.29
N ALA A 43 8.98 9.80 -3.82
CA ALA A 43 8.23 8.59 -3.44
C ALA A 43 7.31 8.86 -2.23
N LEU A 44 7.77 9.61 -1.22
CA LEU A 44 6.93 10.02 -0.09
C LEU A 44 5.76 10.90 -0.53
N GLU A 45 6.00 11.87 -1.40
CA GLU A 45 4.97 12.74 -1.95
C GLU A 45 3.95 11.93 -2.75
N LEU A 46 4.40 11.08 -3.68
CA LEU A 46 3.55 10.23 -4.49
C LEU A 46 2.67 9.33 -3.62
N ARG A 47 3.24 8.69 -2.58
CA ARG A 47 2.50 7.86 -1.63
C ARG A 47 1.39 8.67 -0.94
N ALA A 48 1.68 9.90 -0.51
CA ALA A 48 0.70 10.78 0.11
C ALA A 48 -0.42 11.19 -0.87
N LEU A 49 -0.10 11.41 -2.14
CA LEU A 49 -1.07 11.72 -3.19
C LEU A 49 -1.94 10.51 -3.55
N MET A 50 -1.36 9.30 -3.60
CA MET A 50 -2.09 8.07 -3.91
C MET A 50 -3.20 7.77 -2.90
N ASN A 51 -2.99 8.10 -1.61
CA ASN A 51 -4.01 7.95 -0.58
C ASN A 51 -5.25 8.85 -0.79
N LYS A 52 -5.16 9.87 -1.65
CA LYS A 52 -6.28 10.76 -1.99
C LYS A 52 -7.10 10.24 -3.17
N ILE A 53 -6.67 9.16 -3.82
CA ILE A 53 -7.37 8.61 -4.98
C ILE A 53 -8.63 7.87 -4.49
N GLU A 54 -9.78 8.52 -4.64
CA GLU A 54 -11.07 7.87 -4.45
C GLU A 54 -11.46 7.06 -5.69
N ARG A 55 -11.73 5.78 -5.49
CA ARG A 55 -12.28 4.91 -6.54
C ARG A 55 -13.76 4.67 -6.24
N GLN A 56 -14.61 4.99 -7.21
CA GLN A 56 -16.04 4.72 -7.12
C GLN A 56 -16.39 3.54 -8.05
N PRO A 57 -17.22 2.59 -7.59
CA PRO A 57 -17.69 1.53 -8.46
C PRO A 57 -18.57 2.12 -9.57
N ARG A 58 -18.64 1.42 -10.71
CA ARG A 58 -19.63 1.77 -11.74
C ARG A 58 -21.04 1.62 -11.17
N LYS A 59 -21.96 2.52 -11.56
CA LYS A 59 -23.37 2.49 -11.14
C LYS A 59 -24.03 1.12 -11.40
N SER A 60 -23.70 0.48 -12.52
CA SER A 60 -24.20 -0.85 -12.87
C SER A 60 -23.78 -1.92 -11.87
N THR A 61 -22.54 -1.88 -11.37
CA THR A 61 -22.05 -2.82 -10.35
C THR A 61 -22.84 -2.68 -9.06
N VAL A 62 -23.04 -1.45 -8.59
CA VAL A 62 -23.87 -1.17 -7.40
C VAL A 62 -25.28 -1.69 -7.61
N GLN A 63 -25.88 -1.42 -8.77
CA GLN A 63 -27.24 -1.87 -9.08
C GLN A 63 -27.35 -3.39 -9.12
N ASN A 64 -26.37 -4.09 -9.71
CA ASN A 64 -26.35 -5.55 -9.79
C ASN A 64 -26.29 -6.18 -8.39
N ILE A 65 -25.46 -5.65 -7.49
CA ILE A 65 -25.36 -6.12 -6.10
C ILE A 65 -26.68 -5.89 -5.36
N LEU A 66 -27.26 -4.69 -5.47
CA LEU A 66 -28.53 -4.37 -4.83
C LEU A 66 -29.68 -5.23 -5.36
N ASN A 67 -29.72 -5.47 -6.67
CA ASN A 67 -30.71 -6.34 -7.29
C ASN A 67 -30.57 -7.77 -6.77
N TYR A 68 -29.36 -8.33 -6.74
CA TYR A 68 -29.13 -9.65 -6.18
C TYR A 68 -29.60 -9.74 -4.73
N SER A 69 -29.19 -8.79 -3.87
CA SER A 69 -29.52 -8.79 -2.44
C SER A 69 -31.01 -8.73 -2.15
N LYS A 70 -31.82 -8.07 -2.99
CA LYS A 70 -33.29 -8.00 -2.84
C LYS A 70 -33.99 -9.34 -3.10
N HIS A 71 -33.39 -10.18 -3.93
CA HIS A 71 -33.99 -11.45 -4.36
C HIS A 71 -33.38 -12.66 -3.65
N HIS A 72 -32.38 -12.44 -2.80
CA HIS A 72 -31.76 -13.49 -1.99
C HIS A 72 -32.38 -13.50 -0.59
N SER A 73 -32.69 -14.69 -0.05
CA SER A 73 -33.17 -14.82 1.32
C SER A 73 -32.11 -14.33 2.31
N ALA A 74 -32.55 -13.78 3.45
CA ALA A 74 -31.63 -13.38 4.51
C ALA A 74 -30.70 -14.55 4.87
N ASN A 75 -29.41 -14.25 5.06
CA ASN A 75 -28.48 -15.26 5.57
C ASN A 75 -29.11 -15.92 6.81
N PRO A 76 -29.19 -17.26 6.87
CA PRO A 76 -29.74 -17.92 8.04
C PRO A 76 -29.00 -17.42 9.28
N PRO A 77 -29.70 -17.17 10.39
CA PRO A 77 -29.06 -16.63 11.59
C PRO A 77 -27.90 -17.55 11.96
N THR A 78 -26.73 -16.94 12.12
CA THR A 78 -25.51 -17.61 12.56
C THR A 78 -25.85 -18.36 13.83
N ARG A 79 -25.87 -19.70 13.81
CA ARG A 79 -26.05 -20.50 15.03
C ARG A 79 -24.85 -20.21 15.91
N LEU A 80 -25.00 -19.29 16.86
CA LEU A 80 -24.05 -19.10 17.94
C LEU A 80 -23.90 -20.46 18.60
N ARG A 81 -22.74 -21.10 18.41
CA ARG A 81 -22.40 -22.34 19.09
C ARG A 81 -22.25 -21.96 20.56
N HIS A 82 -23.29 -22.22 21.34
CA HIS A 82 -23.17 -22.24 22.79
C HIS A 82 -22.25 -23.40 23.15
N SER A 83 -21.09 -23.05 23.72
CA SER A 83 -20.16 -23.95 24.39
C SER A 83 -20.69 -24.37 25.75
#